data_AF-R4IS68-F1
#
_entry.id   AF-R4IS68-F1
#
_cell.length_a   1.000
_cell.length_b   1.000
_cell.length_c   1.000
_cell.angle_alpha   90.00
_cell.angle_beta   90.00
_cell.angle_gamma   90.00
#
_symmetry.space_group_name_H-M   'P 1'
#
loop_
_entity.id
_entity.type
_entity.pdbx_description
1 polymer ?
#
loop_
_entity_poly.entity_id
_entity_poly.type
_entity_poly.pdbx_seq_one_letter_code
_entity_poly.pdbx_strand_id
1 'polypeptide(L)' 'FLEYDMHRCLFNSSDMKDIEYIYSKHYNKEEVIRFSSSLGKYVGYTKFGVMAAGYWNKDLEGLRERRADKE' A
#
# COMPACT_ATOMS: atom_id res chain seq x y z
N PHE A 1 10.83 10.91 16.46
CA PHE A 1 10.19 10.70 15.14
C PHE A 1 9.53 9.34 15.19
N LEU A 2 8.26 9.22 14.78
CA LEU A 2 7.57 7.93 14.75
C LEU A 2 7.25 7.58 13.30
N GLU A 3 7.86 6.53 12.80
CA GLU A 3 7.51 5.91 11.53
C GLU A 3 6.93 4.54 11.84
N TYR A 4 5.80 4.21 11.22
CA TYR A 4 5.24 2.87 11.30
C TYR A 4 4.53 2.49 10.02
N ASP A 5 4.59 1.20 9.75
CA ASP A 5 3.91 0.57 8.64
C ASP A 5 2.67 -0.16 9.17
N MET A 6 1.59 -0.08 8.40
CA MET A 6 0.34 -0.72 8.75
C MET A 6 -0.15 -1.59 7.58
N HIS A 7 -0.33 -2.86 7.88
CA HIS A 7 -0.89 -3.85 6.98
C HIS A 7 -2.33 -4.12 7.44
N ARG A 8 -3.31 -3.90 6.58
CA ARG A 8 -4.73 -4.13 6.85
C ARG A 8 -5.31 -5.04 5.78
N CYS A 9 -6.12 -6.00 6.21
CA CYS A 9 -6.94 -6.81 5.33
C CYS A 9 -8.41 -6.55 5.68
N LEU A 10 -9.19 -6.12 4.71
CA LEU A 10 -10.64 -5.92 4.84
C LEU A 10 -11.34 -7.13 4.24
N PHE A 11 -12.05 -7.87 5.09
CA PHE A 11 -12.82 -9.05 4.70
C PHE A 11 -14.30 -8.66 4.66
N ASN A 12 -14.83 -8.39 3.46
CA ASN A 12 -16.25 -8.06 3.30
C ASN A 12 -17.11 -9.31 2.97
N SER A 13 -16.47 -10.41 2.58
CA SER A 13 -17.10 -11.69 2.23
C SER A 13 -16.11 -12.84 2.52
N SER A 14 -16.61 -14.07 2.47
CA SER A 14 -15.78 -15.29 2.49
C SER A 14 -15.09 -15.57 1.14
N ASP A 15 -15.48 -14.86 0.08
CA ASP A 15 -14.86 -14.97 -1.24
C ASP A 15 -13.51 -14.23 -1.29
N MET A 16 -12.45 -14.92 -1.72
CA MET A 16 -11.08 -14.35 -1.80
C MET A 16 -10.98 -13.09 -2.68
N LYS A 17 -11.89 -12.94 -3.64
CA LYS A 17 -11.90 -11.77 -4.54
C LYS A 17 -12.27 -10.49 -3.81
N ASP A 18 -13.10 -10.58 -2.78
CA ASP A 18 -13.64 -9.45 -2.02
C ASP A 18 -12.72 -8.99 -0.87
N ILE A 19 -11.57 -9.65 -0.70
CA ILE A 19 -10.56 -9.26 0.28
C ILE A 19 -9.79 -8.05 -0.27
N GLU A 20 -9.73 -6.98 0.50
CA GLU A 20 -8.91 -5.81 0.17
C GLU A 20 -7.71 -5.72 1.10
N TYR A 21 -6.52 -5.88 0.55
CA TYR A 21 -5.25 -5.67 1.24
C TYR A 21 -4.80 -4.22 1.06
N ILE A 22 -4.47 -3.57 2.17
CA ILE A 22 -4.01 -2.19 2.22
C ILE A 22 -2.71 -2.16 3.03
N TYR A 23 -1.66 -1.64 2.41
CA TYR A 23 -0.43 -1.30 3.10
C TYR A 23 -0.30 0.22 3.16
N SER A 24 -0.01 0.77 4.34
CA SER A 24 0.09 2.21 4.57
C SER A 24 1.30 2.54 5.44
N LYS A 25 2.18 3.40 4.96
CA LYS A 25 3.31 3.93 5.74
C LYS A 25 2.97 5.31 6.28
N HIS A 26 3.17 5.46 7.58
CA HIS A 26 2.85 6.68 8.32
C HIS A 26 4.11 7.29 8.93
N TYR A 27 4.21 8.61 8.87
CA TYR A 27 5.27 9.40 9.47
C TYR A 27 4.66 10.47 10.37
N ASN A 28 5.00 10.48 11.65
CA ASN A 28 4.44 11.38 12.66
C ASN A 28 2.89 11.44 12.66
N LYS A 29 2.25 10.27 12.52
CA LYS A 29 0.77 10.09 12.42
C LYS A 29 0.14 10.58 11.12
N GLU A 30 0.91 11.13 10.20
CA GLU A 30 0.45 11.46 8.85
C GLU A 30 0.73 10.29 7.91
N GLU A 31 -0.27 9.89 7.12
CA GLU A 31 -0.07 8.87 6.11
C GLU A 31 0.71 9.44 4.92
N VAL A 32 1.81 8.81 4.57
CA VAL A 32 2.71 9.28 3.53
C VAL A 32 2.40 8.60 2.20
N ILE A 33 2.22 7.28 2.24
CA ILE A 33 2.05 6.44 1.06
C ILE A 33 1.21 5.21 1.39
N ARG A 34 0.39 4.79 0.44
CA ARG A 34 -0.48 3.61 0.55
C ARG A 34 -0.44 2.77 -0.71
N PHE A 35 -0.36 1.46 -0.55
CA PHE A 35 -0.72 0.47 -1.56
C PHE A 35 -2.10 -0.09 -1.25
N SER A 36 -2.87 -0.37 -2.29
CA SER A 36 -4.17 -1.06 -2.18
C SER A 36 -4.23 -2.14 -3.24
N SER A 37 -4.68 -3.35 -2.88
CA SER A 37 -4.80 -4.45 -3.83
C SER A 37 -5.78 -4.17 -4.96
N SER A 38 -6.83 -3.39 -4.70
CA SER A 38 -7.79 -2.97 -5.72
C SER A 38 -7.16 -2.08 -6.80
N LEU A 39 -6.24 -1.19 -6.43
CA LEU A 39 -5.51 -0.36 -7.41
C LEU A 39 -4.26 -1.06 -7.95
N GLY A 40 -3.68 -1.99 -7.18
CA GLY A 40 -2.45 -2.71 -7.52
C GLY A 40 -1.22 -1.80 -7.63
N LYS A 41 -1.23 -0.62 -6.99
CA LYS A 41 -0.16 0.38 -7.04
C LYS A 41 -0.10 1.25 -5.79
N TYR A 42 1.02 1.91 -5.59
CA TYR A 42 1.22 2.88 -4.52
C TYR A 42 0.65 4.26 -4.89
N VAL A 43 0.08 4.95 -3.90
CA VAL A 43 -0.46 6.31 -3.97
C VAL A 43 0.17 7.11 -2.84
N GLY A 44 0.79 8.25 -3.18
CA GLY A 44 1.37 9.17 -2.20
C GLY A 44 0.38 10.25 -1.78
N TYR A 45 0.35 10.59 -0.48
CA TYR A 45 -0.52 11.62 0.08
C TYR A 45 0.20 12.91 0.46
N THR A 46 1.52 12.83 0.62
CA THR A 46 2.39 14.01 0.83
C THR A 46 3.30 14.22 -0.39
N LYS A 47 3.92 15.40 -0.51
CA LYS A 47 4.89 15.66 -1.60
C LYS A 47 5.99 14.59 -1.68
N PHE A 48 6.51 14.19 -0.52
CA PHE A 48 7.49 13.12 -0.42
C PHE A 48 6.88 11.77 -0.85
N GLY A 49 5.68 11.45 -0.35
CA GLY A 49 4.97 10.23 -0.70
C GLY A 49 4.67 10.11 -2.19
N VAL A 50 4.34 11.20 -2.88
CA VAL A 50 4.08 11.21 -4.33
C VAL A 50 5.34 10.87 -5.11
N MET A 51 6.49 11.43 -4.73
CA MET A 51 7.77 11.08 -5.34
C MET A 51 8.12 9.61 -5.08
N ALA A 52 8.02 9.15 -3.84
CA ALA A 52 8.27 7.76 -3.46
C ALA A 52 7.37 6.77 -4.21
N ALA A 53 6.06 7.07 -4.31
CA ALA A 53 5.10 6.26 -5.07
C ALA A 53 5.48 6.19 -6.56
N GLY A 54 5.95 7.28 -7.14
CA GLY A 54 6.45 7.31 -8.51
C GLY A 54 7.66 6.39 -8.72
N TYR A 55 8.56 6.28 -7.74
CA TYR A 55 9.69 5.34 -7.79
C TYR A 55 9.24 3.90 -7.58
N TRP A 56 8.45 3.61 -6.55
CA TRP A 56 8.02 2.24 -6.24
C TRP A 56 7.06 1.66 -7.27
N ASN A 57 6.24 2.49 -7.94
CA ASN A 57 5.40 2.03 -9.04
C ASN A 57 6.19 1.69 -10.31
N LYS A 58 7.45 2.14 -10.43
CA LYS A 58 8.34 1.77 -11.53
C LYS A 58 9.12 0.48 -11.23
N ASP A 59 9.26 0.12 -9.97
CA ASP A 59 9.86 -1.15 -9.56
C ASP A 59 8.84 -2.29 -9.68
N LEU A 60 8.87 -2.98 -10.83
CA LEU A 60 7.93 -4.03 -11.16
C LEU A 60 8.04 -5.23 -10.22
N GLU A 61 9.24 -5.61 -9.79
CA GLU A 61 9.44 -6.77 -8.92
C GLU A 61 8.86 -6.48 -7.52
N GLY A 62 9.19 -5.34 -6.93
CA GLY A 62 8.60 -4.92 -5.65
C GLY A 62 7.09 -4.74 -5.71
N LEU A 63 6.55 -4.29 -6.85
CA LEU A 63 5.10 -4.18 -7.06
C LEU A 63 4.43 -5.55 -7.16
N ARG A 64 5.08 -6.55 -7.76
CA ARG A 64 4.58 -7.93 -7.85
C ARG A 64 4.55 -8.60 -6.48
N GLU A 65 5.62 -8.47 -5.71
CA GLU A 65 5.68 -8.97 -4.34
C GLU A 65 4.55 -8.36 -3.49
N ARG A 66 4.36 -7.03 -3.56
CA ARG A 66 3.29 -6.36 -2.82
C ARG A 66 1.87 -6.78 -3.23
N ARG A 67 1.68 -7.19 -4.49
CA ARG A 67 0.39 -7.73 -4.96
C ARG A 67 0.16 -9.15 -4.46
N ALA A 68 1.22 -9.94 -4.30
CA ALA A 68 1.15 -11.30 -3.79
C ALA A 68 0.81 -11.35 -2.29
N ASP A 69 1.09 -10.29 -1.52
CA ASP A 69 0.69 -10.18 -0.10
C ASP A 69 -0.82 -10.36 0.16
N LYS A 70 -1.66 -10.26 -0.87
CA LYS A 70 -3.11 -10.51 -0.77
C LYS A 70 -3.45 -12.01 -0.73
N GLU A 71 -2.61 -12.87 -1.31
CA GLU A 71 -2.84 -14.32 -1.47
C GLU A 71 -2.43 -15.11 -0.22
#